data_AF-A0AAW1DE12-F1
#
_entry.id   AF-A0AAW1DE12-F1
#
_cell.length_a   1.000
_cell.length_b   1.000
_cell.length_c   1.000
_cell.angle_alpha   90.00
_cell.angle_beta   90.00
_cell.angle_gamma   90.00
#
_symmetry.space_group_name_H-M   'P 1'
#
loop_
_entity.id
_entity.type
_entity.pdbx_description
1 polymer ?
#
loop_
_entity_poly.entity_id
_entity_poly.type
_entity_poly.pdbx_seq_one_letter_code
_entity_poly.pdbx_strand_id
1 'polypeptide(L)'
;MEIQQKNVVIATTAAMVILTAFGLIMLRRRNKKIKSSTVVDGNTDKLKTLVLEDMKPPTEWKQVGQISGLRIYPLKSGRQVNLTKADTTEFGLKEICRKGTLPLRDRVFVVYREENKKFVSGRDYSKMLKITVNSMGNDSVEFSFDKERIIVKVPQDGEQDNIDMRKENIRTIDCGDELSSWISKILLGKNEGLRVGYWPDVRRDVSQVYKDQLEVYKNMSNEFTGAYSDLSSFLIVNQSSVDDLNTKIGDVKNYVTVDNFRANIIVSGAPPYAEDEWKWIKIGDKAVFKPYKPCTRYRQFTDKDQRRLEGESPVMGLYIGLYTKGLIKLGDPVFVGSS
;
A
#
# COMPACT_ATOMS: atom_id res chain seq x y z
N MET A 1 -27.80 32.62 -7.13
CA MET A 1 -27.17 31.41 -7.72
C MET A 1 -26.54 30.61 -6.59
N GLU A 2 -27.42 30.28 -5.65
CA GLU A 2 -27.21 29.68 -4.33
C GLU A 2 -28.39 28.72 -4.29
N ILE A 3 -28.17 27.40 -4.44
CA ILE A 3 -29.12 26.29 -4.19
C ILE A 3 -28.54 24.93 -4.68
N GLN A 4 -27.42 24.86 -5.41
CA GLN A 4 -26.88 23.57 -5.90
C GLN A 4 -25.66 22.97 -5.16
N GLN A 5 -25.22 23.50 -4.01
CA GLN A 5 -24.05 22.94 -3.28
C GLN A 5 -24.38 22.09 -2.04
N LYS A 6 -25.66 21.85 -1.70
CA LYS A 6 -26.04 21.02 -0.54
C LYS A 6 -26.30 19.53 -0.84
N ASN A 7 -26.24 19.09 -2.11
CA ASN A 7 -26.61 17.71 -2.48
C ASN A 7 -25.47 16.71 -2.66
N VAL A 8 -24.20 17.10 -2.43
CA VAL A 8 -23.07 16.14 -2.54
C VAL A 8 -22.87 15.32 -1.26
N VAL A 9 -23.39 15.77 -0.11
CA VAL A 9 -23.21 15.08 1.19
C VAL A 9 -24.37 14.14 1.54
N ILE A 10 -25.51 14.21 0.85
CA ILE A 10 -26.70 13.36 1.11
C ILE A 10 -26.84 12.22 0.06
N ALA A 11 -26.27 12.38 -1.14
CA ALA A 11 -26.38 11.38 -2.21
C ALA A 11 -25.57 10.09 -1.97
N THR A 12 -24.57 10.11 -1.09
CA THR A 12 -23.74 8.92 -0.79
C THR A 12 -24.44 7.93 0.15
N THR A 13 -25.43 8.37 0.92
CA THR A 13 -26.09 7.53 1.94
C THR A 13 -27.34 6.83 1.39
N ALA A 14 -28.02 7.39 0.39
CA ALA A 14 -29.25 6.81 -0.17
C ALA A 14 -29.01 5.77 -1.29
N ALA A 15 -27.89 5.86 -2.03
CA ALA A 15 -27.59 4.94 -3.12
C ALA A 15 -27.17 3.53 -2.66
N MET A 16 -26.75 3.35 -1.40
CA MET A 16 -26.37 2.03 -0.86
C MET A 16 -27.55 1.20 -0.35
N VAL A 17 -28.71 1.79 -0.08
CA VAL A 17 -29.86 1.06 0.48
C VAL A 17 -30.74 0.41 -0.60
N ILE A 18 -30.63 0.83 -1.87
CA ILE A 18 -31.43 0.26 -2.97
C ILE A 18 -30.73 -0.93 -3.66
N LEU A 19 -29.40 -1.07 -3.52
CA LEU A 19 -28.63 -2.17 -4.13
C LEU A 19 -28.71 -3.50 -3.37
N THR A 20 -29.17 -3.50 -2.12
CA THR A 20 -29.36 -4.73 -1.33
C THR A 20 -30.67 -5.47 -1.66
N ALA A 21 -31.67 -4.81 -2.27
CA ALA A 21 -32.95 -5.43 -2.59
C ALA A 21 -33.00 -6.11 -3.98
N PHE A 22 -32.23 -5.65 -4.97
CA PHE A 22 -32.24 -6.25 -6.31
C PHE A 22 -31.30 -7.47 -6.46
N GLY A 23 -30.26 -7.58 -5.61
CA GLY A 23 -29.32 -8.71 -5.62
C GLY A 23 -29.91 -10.04 -5.16
N LEU A 24 -30.98 -10.04 -4.34
CA LEU A 24 -31.62 -11.26 -3.85
C LEU A 24 -32.63 -11.87 -4.84
N ILE A 25 -33.11 -11.11 -5.83
CA ILE A 25 -34.15 -11.58 -6.76
C ILE A 25 -33.54 -12.27 -8.01
N MET A 26 -32.29 -11.97 -8.36
CA MET A 26 -31.59 -12.65 -9.47
C MET A 26 -30.93 -13.98 -9.09
N LEU A 27 -30.85 -14.34 -7.80
CA LEU A 27 -30.21 -15.58 -7.35
C LEU A 27 -31.12 -16.83 -7.32
N ARG A 28 -32.35 -16.75 -7.86
CA ARG A 28 -33.33 -17.86 -7.77
C ARG A 28 -33.67 -18.61 -9.05
N ARG A 29 -32.99 -18.36 -10.19
CA ARG A 29 -33.23 -19.14 -11.41
C ARG A 29 -31.95 -19.41 -12.21
N ARG A 30 -31.24 -20.47 -11.83
CA ARG A 30 -30.54 -21.38 -12.77
C ARG A 30 -29.98 -22.61 -12.05
N ASN A 31 -30.89 -23.48 -11.60
CA ASN A 31 -30.57 -24.89 -11.39
C ASN A 31 -30.73 -25.62 -12.73
N LYS A 32 -29.61 -25.98 -13.38
CA LYS A 32 -29.59 -27.08 -14.35
C LYS A 32 -28.24 -27.79 -14.29
N LYS A 33 -28.30 -29.05 -13.84
CA LYS A 33 -27.25 -30.07 -13.91
C LYS A 33 -26.57 -30.05 -15.28
N ILE A 34 -25.24 -30.01 -15.31
CA ILE A 34 -24.44 -30.47 -16.45
C ILE A 34 -23.39 -31.45 -15.91
N LYS A 35 -23.36 -32.61 -16.58
CA LYS A 35 -22.62 -33.83 -16.28
C LYS A 35 -21.11 -33.64 -16.48
N SER A 36 -20.34 -34.47 -15.78
CA SER A 36 -18.92 -34.69 -16.03
C SER A 36 -18.67 -35.13 -17.47
N SER A 37 -17.75 -34.46 -18.14
CA SER A 37 -16.97 -35.02 -19.24
C SER A 37 -15.59 -34.40 -19.20
N THR A 38 -14.63 -35.23 -18.82
CA THR A 38 -13.20 -35.07 -19.05
C THR A 38 -12.94 -34.85 -20.53
N VAL A 39 -12.47 -33.66 -20.89
CA VAL A 39 -11.63 -33.44 -22.08
C VAL A 39 -10.50 -32.52 -21.61
N VAL A 40 -9.29 -33.07 -21.64
CA VAL A 40 -8.05 -32.35 -21.42
C VAL A 40 -7.78 -31.59 -22.71
N ASP A 41 -8.12 -30.30 -22.75
CA ASP A 41 -7.57 -29.39 -23.76
C ASP A 41 -6.66 -28.39 -23.07
N GLY A 42 -5.37 -28.59 -23.33
CA GLY A 42 -4.29 -27.74 -22.86
C GLY A 42 -4.31 -26.41 -23.59
N ASN A 43 -5.04 -25.44 -23.05
CA ASN A 43 -4.73 -24.04 -23.28
C ASN A 43 -5.12 -23.25 -22.03
N THR A 44 -4.29 -23.36 -20.99
CA THR A 44 -4.30 -22.36 -19.93
C THR A 44 -3.51 -21.18 -20.45
N ASP A 45 -4.22 -20.10 -20.79
CA ASP A 45 -3.63 -18.77 -20.92
C ASP A 45 -2.91 -18.44 -19.60
N LYS A 46 -1.64 -18.81 -19.52
CA LYS A 46 -0.74 -18.37 -18.48
C LYS A 46 -0.60 -16.87 -18.70
N LEU A 47 -1.26 -16.08 -17.85
CA LEU A 47 -0.89 -14.70 -17.60
C LEU A 47 0.65 -14.65 -17.55
N LYS A 48 1.27 -13.98 -18.53
CA LYS A 48 2.72 -13.88 -18.61
C LYS A 48 3.21 -13.28 -17.30
N THR A 49 3.83 -14.09 -16.45
CA THR A 49 4.62 -13.60 -15.33
C THR A 49 5.70 -12.73 -15.95
N LEU A 50 5.59 -11.40 -15.79
CA LEU A 50 6.67 -10.51 -16.19
C LEU A 50 7.89 -10.85 -15.35
N VAL A 51 8.92 -11.39 -16.01
CA VAL A 51 10.22 -11.63 -15.40
C VAL A 51 10.96 -10.30 -15.43
N LEU A 52 11.48 -9.87 -14.28
CA LEU A 52 12.23 -8.60 -14.19
C LEU A 52 13.37 -8.56 -15.22
N GLU A 53 14.01 -9.69 -15.47
CA GLU A 53 15.12 -9.86 -16.42
C GLU A 53 14.78 -9.43 -17.87
N ASP A 54 13.51 -9.50 -18.27
CA ASP A 54 13.05 -9.07 -19.59
C ASP A 54 12.92 -7.54 -19.71
N MET A 55 12.82 -6.84 -18.57
CA MET A 55 12.74 -5.39 -18.57
C MET A 55 14.13 -4.79 -18.72
N LYS A 56 14.32 -3.94 -19.72
CA LYS A 56 15.59 -3.24 -19.96
C LYS A 56 15.48 -1.78 -19.52
N PRO A 57 16.21 -1.36 -18.47
CA PRO A 57 16.24 0.05 -18.10
C PRO A 57 16.94 0.87 -19.20
N PRO A 58 16.60 2.16 -19.33
CA PRO A 58 17.22 3.04 -20.30
C PRO A 58 18.69 3.30 -19.95
N THR A 59 19.48 3.60 -20.98
CA THR A 59 20.88 4.03 -20.84
C THR A 59 20.98 5.52 -20.50
N GLU A 60 20.03 6.32 -20.98
CA GLU A 60 19.96 7.76 -20.75
C GLU A 60 19.01 8.09 -19.59
N TRP A 61 19.49 8.99 -18.72
CA TRP A 61 18.80 9.38 -17.50
C TRP A 61 18.77 10.91 -17.39
N LYS A 62 17.58 11.49 -17.28
CA LYS A 62 17.39 12.93 -17.06
C LYS A 62 17.06 13.18 -15.60
N GLN A 63 17.84 14.04 -14.92
CA GLN A 63 17.49 14.45 -13.56
C GLN A 63 16.23 15.31 -13.60
N VAL A 64 15.27 14.98 -12.74
CA VAL A 64 13.98 15.71 -12.62
C VAL A 64 13.77 16.30 -11.24
N GLY A 65 14.56 15.90 -10.26
CA GLY A 65 14.39 16.33 -8.89
C GLY A 65 15.36 15.67 -7.92
N GLN A 66 14.98 15.65 -6.66
CA GLN A 66 15.70 15.02 -5.56
C GLN A 66 14.74 14.49 -4.49
N ILE A 67 15.19 13.54 -3.68
CA ILE A 67 14.42 13.07 -2.52
C ILE A 67 14.31 14.19 -1.50
N SER A 68 13.07 14.58 -1.18
CA SER A 68 12.74 15.51 -0.07
C SER A 68 12.21 14.80 1.16
N GLY A 69 11.83 13.53 1.07
CA GLY A 69 11.36 12.76 2.22
C GLY A 69 11.42 11.24 2.02
N LEU A 70 11.73 10.52 3.09
CA LEU A 70 11.70 9.06 3.15
C LEU A 70 10.92 8.62 4.39
N ARG A 71 10.00 7.67 4.21
CA ARG A 71 9.11 7.20 5.28
C ARG A 71 8.83 5.71 5.18
N ILE A 72 8.73 5.08 6.35
CA ILE A 72 8.15 3.76 6.52
C ILE A 72 6.97 3.83 7.50
N TYR A 73 6.10 2.84 7.42
CA TYR A 73 4.96 2.69 8.34
C TYR A 73 4.97 1.25 8.82
N PRO A 74 5.75 0.91 9.86
CA PRO A 74 5.96 -0.48 10.27
C PRO A 74 4.65 -1.20 10.58
N LEU A 75 3.72 -0.51 11.25
CA LEU A 75 2.34 -0.96 11.42
C LEU A 75 1.45 -0.47 10.27
N LYS A 76 0.70 -1.38 9.65
CA LYS A 76 -0.34 -1.04 8.67
C LYS A 76 -1.37 -0.12 9.31
N SER A 77 -1.55 1.06 8.71
CA SER A 77 -2.36 2.17 9.27
C SER A 77 -1.80 2.81 10.55
N GLY A 78 -0.58 2.47 10.95
CA GLY A 78 0.16 3.13 12.02
C GLY A 78 0.76 4.48 11.59
N ARG A 79 1.43 5.13 12.54
CA ARG A 79 2.20 6.36 12.33
C ARG A 79 3.45 6.10 11.49
N GLN A 80 3.86 7.10 10.73
CA GLN A 80 5.11 7.10 9.98
C GLN A 80 6.35 7.16 10.87
N VAL A 81 7.43 6.54 10.42
CA VAL A 81 8.80 6.80 10.86
C VAL A 81 9.51 7.53 9.71
N ASN A 82 10.03 8.73 10.00
CA ASN A 82 10.81 9.50 9.02
C ASN A 82 12.25 8.98 9.00
N LEU A 83 12.78 8.77 7.80
CA LEU A 83 14.13 8.25 7.58
C LEU A 83 14.98 9.33 6.90
N THR A 84 16.27 9.35 7.23
CA THR A 84 17.26 10.15 6.49
C THR A 84 17.93 9.35 5.37
N LYS A 85 17.93 8.03 5.50
CA LYS A 85 18.42 7.05 4.53
C LYS A 85 17.73 5.70 4.73
N ALA A 86 17.66 4.89 3.69
CA ALA A 86 17.02 3.58 3.71
C ALA A 86 17.65 2.64 2.67
N ASP A 87 17.67 1.35 2.99
CA ASP A 87 17.88 0.31 1.99
C ASP A 87 16.58 0.08 1.22
N THR A 88 16.65 0.00 -0.11
CA THR A 88 15.52 -0.45 -0.92
C THR A 88 15.53 -1.98 -0.99
N THR A 89 14.44 -2.60 -0.56
CA THR A 89 14.25 -4.06 -0.64
C THR A 89 13.09 -4.39 -1.56
N GLU A 90 12.97 -5.64 -2.01
CA GLU A 90 11.86 -6.06 -2.86
C GLU A 90 10.48 -5.90 -2.19
N PHE A 91 10.44 -5.73 -0.87
CA PHE A 91 9.22 -5.60 -0.07
C PHE A 91 8.98 -4.19 0.47
N GLY A 92 9.83 -3.22 0.10
CA GLY A 92 9.71 -1.82 0.51
C GLY A 92 11.00 -1.27 1.11
N LEU A 93 10.90 -0.08 1.71
CA LEU A 93 12.03 0.55 2.40
C LEU A 93 12.33 -0.18 3.72
N LYS A 94 13.62 -0.35 4.01
CA LYS A 94 14.15 -0.87 5.27
C LYS A 94 15.06 0.19 5.90
N GLU A 95 14.84 0.43 7.19
CA GLU A 95 15.65 1.34 7.99
C GLU A 95 17.11 0.87 8.07
N ILE A 96 18.03 1.83 8.12
CA ILE A 96 19.45 1.58 8.40
C ILE A 96 19.72 1.98 9.84
N CYS A 97 19.80 0.98 10.72
CA CYS A 97 20.07 1.14 12.14
C CYS A 97 21.52 0.77 12.50
N ARG A 98 21.91 0.98 13.76
CA ARG A 98 23.21 0.55 14.28
C ARG A 98 23.28 -0.99 14.32
N LYS A 99 24.49 -1.54 14.26
CA LYS A 99 24.71 -2.98 14.41
C LYS A 99 24.14 -3.46 15.74
N GLY A 100 23.39 -4.56 15.71
CA GLY A 100 22.71 -5.10 16.90
C GLY A 100 21.34 -4.48 17.17
N THR A 101 20.83 -3.64 16.27
CA THR A 101 19.43 -3.19 16.29
C THR A 101 18.64 -3.86 15.16
N LEU A 102 17.41 -4.27 15.45
CA LEU A 102 16.47 -4.75 14.43
C LEU A 102 16.12 -3.59 13.48
N PRO A 103 16.31 -3.70 12.16
CA PRO A 103 15.89 -2.64 11.24
C PRO A 103 14.37 -2.68 11.02
N LEU A 104 13.68 -1.56 11.21
CA LEU A 104 12.26 -1.47 10.85
C LEU A 104 12.06 -1.56 9.33
N ARG A 105 10.93 -2.13 8.94
CA ARG A 105 10.52 -2.31 7.55
C ARG A 105 9.11 -1.81 7.35
N ASP A 106 8.80 -1.49 6.11
CA ASP A 106 7.50 -0.94 5.76
C ASP A 106 6.37 -1.99 5.83
N ARG A 107 5.31 -1.69 6.59
CA ARG A 107 4.05 -2.46 6.72
C ARG A 107 4.25 -3.95 7.06
N VAL A 108 5.18 -4.27 7.95
CA VAL A 108 5.42 -5.65 8.40
C VAL A 108 4.54 -6.10 9.58
N PHE A 109 3.85 -5.17 10.23
CA PHE A 109 2.81 -5.47 11.23
C PHE A 109 1.43 -5.11 10.71
N VAL A 110 0.41 -5.87 11.13
CA VAL A 110 -1.00 -5.60 10.82
C VAL A 110 -1.88 -5.95 12.02
N VAL A 111 -2.95 -5.18 12.23
CA VAL A 111 -3.97 -5.52 13.24
C VAL A 111 -5.11 -6.23 12.55
N TYR A 112 -5.64 -7.27 13.16
CA TYR A 112 -6.74 -8.05 12.62
C TYR A 112 -7.72 -8.48 13.72
N ARG A 113 -8.95 -8.82 13.32
CA ARG A 113 -9.98 -9.31 14.26
C ARG A 113 -9.76 -10.78 14.57
N GLU A 114 -9.78 -11.12 15.84
CA GLU A 114 -9.59 -12.50 16.29
C GLU A 114 -10.64 -13.46 15.72
N GLU A 115 -11.90 -13.04 15.71
CA GLU A 115 -13.07 -13.86 15.34
C GLU A 115 -13.07 -14.37 13.89
N ASN A 116 -12.51 -13.59 12.95
CA ASN A 116 -12.67 -13.85 11.51
C ASN A 116 -11.42 -13.51 10.69
N LYS A 117 -10.32 -13.17 11.35
CA LYS A 117 -9.02 -12.88 10.73
C LYS A 117 -9.03 -11.74 9.71
N LYS A 118 -10.07 -10.91 9.70
CA LYS A 118 -10.12 -9.72 8.84
C LYS A 118 -9.22 -8.64 9.39
N PHE A 119 -8.37 -8.08 8.54
CA PHE A 119 -7.56 -6.92 8.93
C PHE A 119 -8.45 -5.72 9.31
N VAL A 120 -7.93 -4.87 10.18
CA VAL A 120 -8.52 -3.57 10.50
C VAL A 120 -7.60 -2.45 10.02
N SER A 121 -8.21 -1.33 9.68
CA SER A 121 -7.52 -0.18 9.13
C SER A 121 -7.76 1.07 9.97
N GLY A 122 -7.02 2.14 9.68
CA GLY A 122 -7.26 3.46 10.28
C GLY A 122 -8.65 4.04 9.99
N ARG A 123 -9.40 3.46 9.02
CA ARG A 123 -10.81 3.81 8.77
C ARG A 123 -11.75 3.18 9.79
N ASP A 124 -11.39 2.00 10.30
CA ASP A 124 -12.11 1.30 11.37
C ASP A 124 -11.77 1.95 12.72
N TYR A 125 -10.48 2.23 12.96
CA TYR A 125 -10.00 2.84 14.19
C TYR A 125 -8.97 3.94 13.91
N SER A 126 -9.41 5.20 13.86
CA SER A 126 -8.54 6.36 13.58
C SER A 126 -7.40 6.54 14.58
N LYS A 127 -7.56 6.05 15.82
CA LYS A 127 -6.49 5.99 16.84
C LYS A 127 -5.23 5.27 16.35
N MET A 128 -5.34 4.29 15.45
CA MET A 128 -4.20 3.57 14.88
C MET A 128 -3.17 4.51 14.24
N LEU A 129 -3.62 5.61 13.63
CA LEU A 129 -2.75 6.59 12.98
C LEU A 129 -1.75 7.27 13.93
N LYS A 130 -2.00 7.18 15.26
CA LYS A 130 -1.13 7.72 16.30
C LYS A 130 -0.17 6.70 16.90
N ILE A 131 -0.37 5.40 16.62
CA ILE A 131 0.47 4.33 17.16
C ILE A 131 1.83 4.36 16.47
N THR A 132 2.90 4.48 17.26
CA THR A 132 4.29 4.41 16.79
C THR A 132 4.85 3.02 17.02
N VAL A 133 5.81 2.62 16.18
CA VAL A 133 6.62 1.42 16.34
C VAL A 133 8.08 1.82 16.23
N ASN A 134 8.88 1.49 17.24
CA ASN A 134 10.31 1.79 17.29
C ASN A 134 11.10 0.50 17.53
N SER A 135 12.28 0.36 16.94
CA SER A 135 13.16 -0.77 17.22
C SER A 135 13.77 -0.69 18.61
N MET A 136 13.81 -1.83 19.29
CA MET A 136 14.38 -1.99 20.63
C MET A 136 15.33 -3.18 20.65
N GLY A 137 16.63 -2.92 20.68
CA GLY A 137 17.63 -3.99 20.64
C GLY A 137 17.57 -4.79 19.33
N ASN A 138 18.02 -6.05 19.39
CA ASN A 138 18.27 -6.89 18.22
C ASN A 138 17.04 -7.65 17.71
N ASP A 139 16.05 -7.91 18.56
CA ASP A 139 14.91 -8.79 18.26
C ASP A 139 13.55 -8.21 18.68
N SER A 140 13.51 -7.00 19.22
CA SER A 140 12.30 -6.44 19.84
C SER A 140 11.90 -5.10 19.24
N VAL A 141 10.62 -4.76 19.41
CA VAL A 141 10.03 -3.47 19.03
C VAL A 141 9.19 -2.92 20.17
N GLU A 142 9.17 -1.60 20.31
CA GLU A 142 8.25 -0.88 21.18
C GLU A 142 7.06 -0.37 20.37
N PHE A 143 5.85 -0.71 20.80
CA PHE A 143 4.61 -0.04 20.38
C PHE A 143 4.24 1.01 21.42
N SER A 144 3.91 2.21 20.96
CA SER A 144 3.56 3.33 21.84
C SER A 144 2.31 4.09 21.34
N PHE A 145 1.45 4.49 22.28
CA PHE A 145 0.26 5.33 22.06
C PHE A 145 0.05 6.24 23.26
N ASP A 146 0.12 7.56 23.04
CA ASP A 146 0.11 8.58 24.10
C ASP A 146 1.17 8.30 25.19
N LYS A 147 0.75 7.84 26.38
CA LYS A 147 1.64 7.50 27.50
C LYS A 147 1.86 5.99 27.67
N GLU A 148 1.07 5.17 26.98
CA GLU A 148 1.10 3.72 27.04
C GLU A 148 2.18 3.18 26.09
N ARG A 149 2.93 2.18 26.56
CA ARG A 149 4.02 1.55 25.82
C ARG A 149 4.08 0.06 26.13
N ILE A 150 4.45 -0.74 25.15
CA ILE A 150 4.72 -2.16 25.30
C ILE A 150 5.90 -2.55 24.42
N ILE A 151 6.82 -3.32 24.97
CA ILE A 151 7.96 -3.88 24.24
C ILE A 151 7.68 -5.35 24.03
N VAL A 152 7.76 -5.80 22.78
CA VAL A 152 7.57 -7.20 22.42
C VAL A 152 8.69 -7.69 21.53
N LYS A 153 8.99 -8.97 21.65
CA LYS A 153 9.87 -9.65 20.70
C LYS A 153 9.14 -9.84 19.38
N VAL A 154 9.85 -9.61 18.29
CA VAL A 154 9.36 -9.92 16.95
C VAL A 154 9.45 -11.43 16.76
N PRO A 155 8.33 -12.10 16.45
CA PRO A 155 8.32 -13.55 16.32
C PRO A 155 9.22 -13.98 15.16
N GLN A 156 10.12 -14.94 15.41
CA GLN A 156 10.98 -15.56 14.39
C GLN A 156 10.33 -16.81 13.80
N ASP A 157 9.55 -17.48 14.63
CA ASP A 157 8.82 -18.70 14.43
C ASP A 157 7.47 -18.60 15.15
N GLY A 158 6.50 -19.39 14.72
CA GLY A 158 5.17 -19.38 15.30
C GLY A 158 4.14 -20.05 14.41
N GLU A 159 2.94 -20.22 14.96
CA GLU A 159 1.80 -20.70 14.20
C GLU A 159 1.50 -19.72 13.07
N GLN A 160 1.49 -20.22 11.85
CA GLN A 160 1.17 -19.42 10.67
C GLN A 160 -0.32 -19.46 10.43
N ASP A 161 -0.92 -18.28 10.34
CA ASP A 161 -2.32 -18.10 9.96
C ASP A 161 -2.39 -17.26 8.68
N ASN A 162 -3.59 -17.07 8.15
CA ASN A 162 -3.86 -16.15 7.05
C ASN A 162 -4.79 -15.03 7.50
N ILE A 163 -4.43 -13.81 7.13
CA ILE A 163 -5.25 -12.61 7.35
C ILE A 163 -5.99 -12.30 6.06
N ASP A 164 -7.31 -12.15 6.16
CA ASP A 164 -8.14 -11.61 5.08
C ASP A 164 -7.84 -10.11 4.96
N MET A 165 -7.13 -9.75 3.89
CA MET A 165 -6.86 -8.38 3.45
C MET A 165 -7.68 -8.03 2.20
N ARG A 166 -9.01 -8.08 2.36
CA ARG A 166 -10.05 -7.79 1.36
C ARG A 166 -10.20 -8.89 0.31
N LYS A 167 -9.32 -8.88 -0.68
CA LYS A 167 -9.38 -9.84 -1.79
C LYS A 167 -8.24 -10.86 -1.73
N GLU A 168 -7.34 -10.70 -0.76
CA GLU A 168 -6.15 -11.52 -0.57
C GLU A 168 -6.16 -12.17 0.81
N ASN A 169 -5.64 -13.38 0.88
CA ASN A 169 -5.30 -14.05 2.12
C ASN A 169 -3.77 -14.01 2.27
N ILE A 170 -3.27 -13.27 3.25
CA ILE A 170 -1.84 -13.04 3.43
C ILE A 170 -1.36 -13.77 4.69
N ARG A 171 -0.28 -14.55 4.56
CA ARG A 171 0.32 -15.25 5.69
C ARG A 171 0.77 -14.30 6.81
N THR A 172 0.63 -14.75 8.04
CA THR A 172 1.01 -14.02 9.24
C THR A 172 1.53 -14.94 10.33
N ILE A 173 2.36 -14.40 11.21
CA ILE A 173 2.69 -15.00 12.51
C ILE A 173 2.08 -14.09 13.58
N ASP A 174 1.33 -14.67 14.51
CA ASP A 174 0.73 -13.91 15.60
C ASP A 174 1.79 -13.38 16.57
N CYS A 175 1.64 -12.14 17.03
CA CYS A 175 2.58 -11.48 17.96
C CYS A 175 2.30 -11.77 19.44
N GLY A 176 1.38 -12.68 19.75
CA GLY A 176 1.07 -13.13 21.10
C GLY A 176 0.03 -12.27 21.83
N ASP A 177 -0.36 -12.77 23.00
CA ASP A 177 -1.49 -12.23 23.76
C ASP A 177 -1.19 -10.90 24.44
N GLU A 178 0.07 -10.63 24.80
CA GLU A 178 0.47 -9.36 25.43
C GLU A 178 0.23 -8.17 24.50
N LEU A 179 0.72 -8.25 23.25
CA LEU A 179 0.49 -7.20 22.25
C LEU A 179 -0.99 -7.13 21.85
N SER A 180 -1.66 -8.28 21.74
CA SER A 180 -3.08 -8.37 21.39
C SER A 180 -3.98 -7.72 22.45
N SER A 181 -3.70 -7.95 23.72
CA SER A 181 -4.38 -7.30 24.85
C SER A 181 -4.13 -5.79 24.86
N TRP A 182 -2.88 -5.38 24.66
CA TRP A 182 -2.52 -3.96 24.59
C TRP A 182 -3.24 -3.24 23.45
N ILE A 183 -3.19 -3.77 22.22
CA ILE A 183 -3.83 -3.13 21.06
C ILE A 183 -5.35 -3.09 21.19
N SER A 184 -5.95 -4.17 21.73
CA SER A 184 -7.38 -4.24 21.99
C SER A 184 -7.79 -3.19 23.01
N LYS A 185 -7.00 -2.99 24.07
CA LYS A 185 -7.31 -2.00 25.11
C LYS A 185 -7.29 -0.59 24.54
N ILE A 186 -6.28 -0.27 23.72
CA ILE A 186 -6.14 1.06 23.09
C ILE A 186 -7.28 1.36 22.11
N LEU A 187 -7.65 0.38 21.27
CA LEU A 187 -8.59 0.59 20.17
C LEU A 187 -10.06 0.31 20.54
N LEU A 188 -10.32 -0.69 21.38
CA LEU A 188 -11.66 -1.15 21.77
C LEU A 188 -12.04 -0.81 23.21
N GLY A 189 -11.07 -0.50 24.08
CA GLY A 189 -11.32 -0.36 25.53
C GLY A 189 -11.54 -1.69 26.24
N LYS A 190 -11.14 -2.82 25.63
CA LYS A 190 -11.23 -4.19 26.16
C LYS A 190 -9.92 -4.92 25.93
N ASN A 191 -9.63 -5.99 26.67
CA ASN A 191 -8.36 -6.71 26.54
C ASN A 191 -8.37 -7.81 25.45
N GLU A 192 -9.40 -7.87 24.60
CA GLU A 192 -9.60 -8.93 23.60
C GLU A 192 -10.32 -8.42 22.35
N GLY A 193 -10.32 -9.24 21.29
CA GLY A 193 -11.04 -9.00 20.03
C GLY A 193 -10.17 -8.52 18.86
N LEU A 194 -9.01 -7.94 19.13
CA LEU A 194 -7.99 -7.63 18.12
C LEU A 194 -6.68 -8.33 18.44
N ARG A 195 -5.99 -8.74 17.38
CA ARG A 195 -4.66 -9.34 17.43
C ARG A 195 -3.70 -8.60 16.50
N VAL A 196 -2.40 -8.78 16.71
CA VAL A 196 -1.37 -8.22 15.84
C VAL A 196 -0.60 -9.33 15.16
N GLY A 197 -0.52 -9.25 13.84
CA GLY A 197 0.24 -10.17 13.00
C GLY A 197 1.55 -9.55 12.52
N TYR A 198 2.59 -10.38 12.43
CA TYR A 198 3.88 -10.08 11.82
C TYR A 198 4.03 -10.83 10.50
N TRP A 199 4.58 -10.17 9.49
CA TRP A 199 4.71 -10.74 8.16
C TRP A 199 5.94 -11.67 8.06
N PRO A 200 5.77 -12.94 7.65
CA PRO A 200 6.81 -13.98 7.73
C PRO A 200 7.77 -14.00 6.52
N ASP A 201 8.06 -12.85 5.91
CA ASP A 201 8.94 -12.77 4.73
C ASP A 201 8.46 -13.57 3.50
N VAL A 202 7.14 -13.67 3.34
CA VAL A 202 6.50 -14.42 2.26
C VAL A 202 5.97 -13.50 1.16
N ARG A 203 6.43 -13.72 -0.07
CA ARG A 203 5.88 -13.07 -1.28
C ARG A 203 4.39 -13.37 -1.45
N ARG A 204 3.62 -12.32 -1.75
CA ARG A 204 2.18 -12.43 -2.07
C ARG A 204 1.96 -12.87 -3.50
N ASP A 205 0.87 -13.60 -3.72
CA ASP A 205 0.36 -13.90 -5.06
C ASP A 205 -0.90 -13.10 -5.33
N VAL A 206 -0.77 -12.05 -6.14
CA VAL A 206 -1.86 -11.16 -6.53
C VAL A 206 -2.48 -11.54 -7.88
N SER A 207 -1.93 -12.55 -8.56
CA SER A 207 -2.26 -12.90 -9.95
C SER A 207 -3.74 -13.27 -10.15
N GLN A 208 -4.31 -14.01 -9.20
CA GLN A 208 -5.70 -14.45 -9.27
C GLN A 208 -6.69 -13.37 -8.84
N VAL A 209 -6.23 -12.43 -8.01
CA VAL A 209 -7.07 -11.46 -7.31
C VAL A 209 -7.30 -10.20 -8.13
N TYR A 210 -6.33 -9.85 -8.96
CA TYR A 210 -6.31 -8.62 -9.75
C TYR A 210 -6.23 -8.91 -11.25
N LYS A 211 -6.82 -10.01 -11.73
CA LYS A 211 -6.85 -10.40 -13.16
C LYS A 211 -7.22 -9.25 -14.09
N ASP A 212 -8.34 -8.58 -13.80
CA ASP A 212 -8.82 -7.44 -14.60
C ASP A 212 -7.84 -6.26 -14.60
N GLN A 213 -7.05 -6.11 -13.52
CA GLN A 213 -6.02 -5.07 -13.44
C GLN A 213 -4.76 -5.44 -14.21
N LEU A 214 -4.41 -6.72 -14.31
CA LEU A 214 -3.22 -7.20 -15.02
C LEU A 214 -3.34 -6.99 -16.53
N GLU A 215 -4.56 -6.99 -17.08
CA GLU A 215 -4.81 -6.66 -18.49
C GLU A 215 -4.47 -5.20 -18.82
N VAL A 216 -4.75 -4.28 -17.88
CA VAL A 216 -4.56 -2.83 -18.04
C VAL A 216 -3.15 -2.42 -17.62
N TYR A 217 -2.72 -2.85 -16.44
CA TYR A 217 -1.44 -2.52 -15.83
C TYR A 217 -0.44 -3.62 -16.08
N LYS A 218 0.07 -3.69 -17.31
CA LYS A 218 0.93 -4.77 -17.77
C LYS A 218 2.12 -5.01 -16.86
N ASN A 219 2.73 -3.95 -16.31
CA ASN A 219 3.91 -4.03 -15.42
C ASN A 219 3.61 -4.54 -14.00
N MET A 220 2.36 -4.78 -13.64
CA MET A 220 2.02 -5.31 -12.31
C MET A 220 2.53 -6.75 -12.18
N SER A 221 3.23 -7.03 -11.09
CA SER A 221 3.85 -8.33 -10.83
C SER A 221 3.86 -8.61 -9.32
N ASN A 222 3.85 -9.90 -8.96
CA ASN A 222 4.03 -10.33 -7.58
C ASN A 222 5.33 -9.73 -7.00
N GLU A 223 6.40 -9.61 -7.81
CA GLU A 223 7.69 -9.05 -7.38
C GLU A 223 7.62 -7.61 -6.86
N PHE A 224 6.56 -6.87 -7.19
CA PHE A 224 6.36 -5.48 -6.76
C PHE A 224 5.43 -5.35 -5.56
N THR A 225 4.97 -6.46 -5.00
CA THR A 225 4.12 -6.49 -3.80
C THR A 225 4.94 -6.29 -2.53
N GLY A 226 4.45 -5.40 -1.66
CA GLY A 226 4.98 -5.23 -0.30
C GLY A 226 4.45 -6.29 0.65
N ALA A 227 4.78 -6.15 1.94
CA ALA A 227 4.24 -7.00 3.02
C ALA A 227 2.72 -6.80 3.20
N TYR A 228 2.26 -6.10 4.24
CA TYR A 228 0.84 -5.76 4.40
C TYR A 228 0.45 -4.46 3.68
N SER A 229 1.21 -4.00 2.69
CA SER A 229 0.86 -2.85 1.86
C SER A 229 -0.43 -3.08 1.07
N ASP A 230 -1.14 -2.01 0.66
CA ASP A 230 -2.39 -2.19 -0.10
C ASP A 230 -2.16 -2.85 -1.46
N LEU A 231 -1.02 -2.57 -2.11
CA LEU A 231 -0.66 -3.17 -3.40
C LEU A 231 0.86 -3.24 -3.56
N SER A 232 1.55 -2.09 -3.45
CA SER A 232 2.97 -1.97 -3.80
C SER A 232 3.92 -1.97 -2.62
N SER A 233 5.16 -2.39 -2.87
CA SER A 233 6.32 -2.17 -2.00
C SER A 233 6.64 -0.68 -1.80
N PHE A 234 6.33 0.18 -2.78
CA PHE A 234 6.64 1.61 -2.71
C PHE A 234 5.54 2.48 -3.29
N LEU A 235 5.27 3.60 -2.62
CA LEU A 235 4.51 4.71 -3.17
C LEU A 235 5.41 5.94 -3.26
N ILE A 236 5.58 6.48 -4.46
CA ILE A 236 6.26 7.74 -4.71
C ILE A 236 5.26 8.87 -4.94
N VAL A 237 5.51 10.03 -4.34
CA VAL A 237 4.69 11.23 -4.51
C VAL A 237 5.61 12.42 -4.76
N ASN A 238 5.22 13.29 -5.67
CA ASN A 238 5.91 14.55 -5.91
C ASN A 238 5.29 15.64 -5.03
N GLN A 239 6.14 16.40 -4.32
CA GLN A 239 5.72 17.47 -3.42
C GLN A 239 4.91 18.54 -4.17
N SER A 240 5.32 18.90 -5.39
CA SER A 240 4.63 19.91 -6.19
C SER A 240 3.23 19.48 -6.61
N SER A 241 2.95 18.17 -6.72
CA SER A 241 1.60 17.63 -6.95
C SER A 241 0.66 17.88 -5.76
N VAL A 242 1.20 17.79 -4.54
CA VAL A 242 0.46 18.07 -3.30
C VAL A 242 0.29 19.57 -3.11
N ASP A 243 1.29 20.37 -3.46
CA ASP A 243 1.21 21.82 -3.39
C ASP A 243 0.15 22.36 -4.36
N ASP A 244 0.16 21.87 -5.62
CA ASP A 244 -0.85 22.20 -6.63
C ASP A 244 -2.26 21.79 -6.17
N LEU A 245 -2.41 20.62 -5.55
CA LEU A 245 -3.65 20.20 -4.92
C LEU A 245 -4.14 21.22 -3.87
N ASN A 246 -3.27 21.67 -2.96
CA ASN A 246 -3.66 22.64 -1.95
C ASN A 246 -4.13 23.97 -2.56
N THR A 247 -3.58 24.39 -3.71
CA THR A 247 -4.11 25.58 -4.42
C THR A 247 -5.56 25.40 -4.88
N LYS A 248 -5.95 24.19 -5.27
CA LYS A 248 -7.31 23.84 -5.70
C LYS A 248 -8.28 23.68 -4.53
N ILE A 249 -7.78 23.24 -3.37
CA ILE A 249 -8.58 23.20 -2.13
C ILE A 249 -8.98 24.62 -1.72
N GLY A 250 -8.07 25.60 -1.86
CA GLY A 250 -8.35 27.02 -1.62
C GLY A 250 -8.64 27.40 -0.16
N ASP A 251 -8.88 26.43 0.72
CA ASP A 251 -9.08 26.60 2.15
C ASP A 251 -7.90 26.03 2.95
N VAL A 252 -7.11 26.93 3.52
CA VAL A 252 -5.91 26.61 4.32
C VAL A 252 -6.22 25.67 5.48
N LYS A 253 -7.43 25.70 6.04
CA LYS A 253 -7.82 24.79 7.15
C LYS A 253 -7.92 23.32 6.70
N ASN A 254 -8.11 23.11 5.40
CA ASN A 254 -8.28 21.79 4.78
C ASN A 254 -7.07 21.36 3.94
N TYR A 255 -5.94 22.07 4.05
CA TYR A 255 -4.72 21.68 3.35
C TYR A 255 -4.27 20.29 3.76
N VAL A 256 -3.86 19.53 2.76
CA VAL A 256 -3.31 18.19 2.92
C VAL A 256 -1.79 18.24 2.80
N THR A 257 -1.16 17.24 3.38
CA THR A 257 0.28 17.02 3.28
C THR A 257 0.55 15.70 2.58
N VAL A 258 1.81 15.48 2.19
CA VAL A 258 2.28 14.18 1.69
C VAL A 258 1.97 13.01 2.65
N ASP A 259 1.82 13.27 3.95
CA ASP A 259 1.49 12.25 4.95
C ASP A 259 0.06 11.73 4.81
N ASN A 260 -0.87 12.56 4.31
CA ASN A 260 -2.24 12.13 4.01
C ASN A 260 -2.28 11.03 2.93
N PHE A 261 -1.28 11.01 2.02
CA PHE A 261 -1.17 10.02 0.95
C PHE A 261 -0.37 8.78 1.36
N ARG A 262 0.28 8.81 2.53
CA ARG A 262 1.10 7.73 3.10
C ARG A 262 2.24 7.26 2.18
N ALA A 263 2.83 8.20 1.44
CA ALA A 263 3.95 7.95 0.54
C ALA A 263 5.19 7.47 1.31
N ASN A 264 6.01 6.66 0.64
CA ASN A 264 7.30 6.20 1.14
C ASN A 264 8.44 7.10 0.67
N ILE A 265 8.38 7.51 -0.60
CA ILE A 265 9.39 8.34 -1.24
C ILE A 265 8.72 9.64 -1.68
N ILE A 266 9.28 10.76 -1.26
CA ILE A 266 8.80 12.09 -1.62
C ILE A 266 9.86 12.76 -2.47
N VAL A 267 9.47 13.23 -3.65
CA VAL A 267 10.34 13.92 -4.60
C VAL A 267 10.01 15.41 -4.61
N SER A 268 11.03 16.24 -4.78
CA SER A 268 10.91 17.68 -5.02
C SER A 268 11.67 18.08 -6.27
N GLY A 269 11.31 19.21 -6.88
CA GLY A 269 11.96 19.77 -8.08
C GLY A 269 11.27 19.43 -9.40
N ALA A 270 10.45 18.38 -9.45
CA ALA A 270 9.69 18.04 -10.64
C ALA A 270 8.40 18.89 -10.75
N PRO A 271 7.91 19.19 -11.96
CA PRO A 271 6.61 19.85 -12.16
C PRO A 271 5.45 19.04 -11.53
N PRO A 272 4.34 19.68 -11.12
CA PRO A 272 3.19 18.96 -10.59
C PRO A 272 2.74 17.84 -11.52
N TYR A 273 2.50 16.66 -10.95
CA TYR A 273 2.04 15.44 -11.59
C TYR A 273 2.96 14.83 -12.65
N ALA A 274 4.19 15.32 -12.78
CA ALA A 274 5.17 14.74 -13.71
C ALA A 274 5.41 13.24 -13.44
N GLU A 275 5.19 12.77 -12.20
CA GLU A 275 5.36 11.38 -11.80
C GLU A 275 4.47 10.39 -12.56
N ASP A 276 3.32 10.82 -13.08
CA ASP A 276 2.42 9.91 -13.81
C ASP A 276 3.03 9.42 -15.13
N GLU A 277 3.91 10.22 -15.72
CA GLU A 277 4.54 9.95 -17.02
C GLU A 277 5.89 9.23 -16.89
N TRP A 278 6.35 8.98 -15.65
CA TRP A 278 7.63 8.32 -15.44
C TRP A 278 7.56 6.86 -15.87
N LYS A 279 8.42 6.46 -16.81
CA LYS A 279 8.50 5.06 -17.29
C LYS A 279 9.55 4.24 -16.57
N TRP A 280 10.58 4.90 -16.06
CA TRP A 280 11.67 4.36 -15.26
C TRP A 280 12.17 5.44 -14.32
N ILE A 281 12.56 5.04 -13.12
CA ILE A 281 13.04 5.96 -12.10
C ILE A 281 14.36 5.41 -11.57
N LYS A 282 15.40 6.23 -11.56
CA LYS A 282 16.66 5.95 -10.87
C LYS A 282 16.86 6.96 -9.75
N ILE A 283 17.21 6.48 -8.57
CA ILE A 283 17.43 7.30 -7.39
C ILE A 283 18.83 7.08 -6.87
N GLY A 284 19.56 8.18 -6.66
CA GLY A 284 20.97 8.13 -6.27
C GLY A 284 21.79 7.38 -7.32
N ASP A 285 22.74 6.58 -6.85
CA ASP A 285 23.73 5.93 -7.72
C ASP A 285 23.19 4.67 -8.40
N LYS A 286 22.39 3.86 -7.68
CA LYS A 286 22.09 2.47 -8.07
C LYS A 286 20.63 2.07 -8.04
N ALA A 287 19.78 2.69 -7.22
CA ALA A 287 18.42 2.19 -7.02
C ALA A 287 17.57 2.49 -8.26
N VAL A 288 17.03 1.46 -8.90
CA VAL A 288 16.19 1.58 -10.11
C VAL A 288 14.82 0.99 -9.83
N PHE A 289 13.78 1.69 -10.27
CA PHE A 289 12.38 1.33 -10.07
C PHE A 289 11.59 1.36 -11.37
N LYS A 290 10.58 0.50 -11.44
CA LYS A 290 9.62 0.42 -12.53
C LYS A 290 8.22 0.82 -12.07
N PRO A 291 7.67 1.92 -12.59
CA PRO A 291 6.27 2.27 -12.41
C PRO A 291 5.33 1.25 -13.06
N TYR A 292 4.22 0.97 -12.38
CA TYR A 292 3.24 0.03 -12.92
C TYR A 292 1.78 0.44 -12.74
N LYS A 293 1.45 1.31 -11.78
CA LYS A 293 0.07 1.73 -11.56
C LYS A 293 0.01 3.10 -10.84
N PRO A 294 -0.76 4.08 -11.34
CA PRO A 294 -1.07 5.28 -10.56
C PRO A 294 -1.83 4.92 -9.28
N CYS A 295 -1.48 5.58 -8.17
CA CYS A 295 -2.19 5.38 -6.91
C CYS A 295 -3.50 6.16 -6.95
N THR A 296 -4.63 5.45 -6.85
CA THR A 296 -5.96 6.05 -6.90
C THR A 296 -6.31 6.79 -5.61
N ARG A 297 -5.72 7.99 -5.39
CA ARG A 297 -6.19 8.96 -4.35
C ARG A 297 -6.54 10.46 -4.65
N TYR A 298 -6.37 11.10 -5.82
CA TYR A 298 -6.88 12.47 -6.12
C TYR A 298 -7.48 12.98 -7.53
N ARG A 299 -6.98 12.64 -8.73
CA ARG A 299 -7.52 13.02 -10.08
C ARG A 299 -8.31 11.95 -10.87
N GLN A 300 -9.13 12.33 -11.86
CA GLN A 300 -9.71 11.38 -12.83
C GLN A 300 -8.62 10.83 -13.77
N PHE A 301 -8.70 9.54 -14.11
CA PHE A 301 -7.87 8.96 -15.16
C PHE A 301 -8.17 9.61 -16.52
N THR A 302 -7.13 9.85 -17.31
CA THR A 302 -7.25 10.31 -18.70
C THR A 302 -7.42 9.14 -19.67
N ASP A 303 -6.80 7.99 -19.37
CA ASP A 303 -6.93 6.75 -20.13
C ASP A 303 -8.29 6.07 -19.91
N LYS A 304 -8.95 5.65 -21.00
CA LYS A 304 -10.32 5.12 -20.97
C LYS A 304 -10.41 3.76 -20.27
N ASP A 305 -9.43 2.89 -20.43
CA ASP A 305 -9.44 1.55 -19.84
C ASP A 305 -9.18 1.63 -18.33
N GLN A 306 -8.27 2.51 -17.92
CA GLN A 306 -8.04 2.82 -16.51
C GLN A 306 -9.29 3.45 -15.87
N ARG A 307 -9.97 4.39 -16.54
CA ARG A 307 -11.26 4.94 -16.06
C ARG A 307 -12.32 3.87 -15.88
N ARG A 308 -12.45 2.95 -16.85
CA ARG A 308 -13.44 1.86 -16.79
C ARG A 308 -13.21 0.97 -15.56
N LEU A 309 -11.95 0.70 -15.23
CA LEU A 309 -11.55 -0.18 -14.14
C LEU A 309 -11.65 0.49 -12.76
N GLU A 310 -11.23 1.76 -12.66
CA GLU A 310 -11.01 2.44 -11.38
C GLU A 310 -12.10 3.47 -11.03
N GLY A 311 -13.00 3.76 -11.98
CA GLY A 311 -14.09 4.72 -11.83
C GLY A 311 -13.62 6.17 -11.75
N GLU A 312 -14.32 6.98 -10.95
CA GLU A 312 -13.96 8.37 -10.66
C GLU A 312 -12.98 8.49 -9.49
N SER A 313 -12.33 7.38 -9.12
CA SER A 313 -11.40 7.36 -8.01
C SER A 313 -10.31 8.39 -8.28
N PRO A 314 -10.14 9.32 -7.36
CA PRO A 314 -9.21 10.40 -7.58
C PRO A 314 -7.81 9.69 -7.62
N VAL A 315 -6.77 10.03 -8.42
CA VAL A 315 -5.32 9.62 -8.47
C VAL A 315 -4.27 10.62 -7.87
N MET A 316 -3.38 10.16 -6.99
CA MET A 316 -2.21 10.90 -6.44
C MET A 316 -1.05 9.95 -6.13
N GLY A 317 0.11 10.22 -6.70
CA GLY A 317 1.30 9.38 -6.56
C GLY A 317 1.27 8.15 -7.44
N LEU A 318 2.39 7.43 -7.46
CA LEU A 318 2.65 6.33 -8.36
C LEU A 318 3.15 5.11 -7.60
N TYR A 319 2.56 3.95 -7.84
CA TYR A 319 3.09 2.68 -7.35
C TYR A 319 4.25 2.24 -8.22
N ILE A 320 5.37 1.94 -7.56
CA ILE A 320 6.62 1.59 -8.22
C ILE A 320 7.19 0.30 -7.63
N GLY A 321 7.70 -0.55 -8.51
CA GLY A 321 8.39 -1.79 -8.19
C GLY A 321 9.90 -1.61 -8.17
N LEU A 322 10.61 -2.34 -7.32
CA LEU A 322 12.07 -2.30 -7.30
C LEU A 322 12.64 -3.19 -8.42
N TYR A 323 13.51 -2.63 -9.25
CA TYR A 323 14.24 -3.34 -10.30
C TYR A 323 15.69 -3.60 -9.87
N THR A 324 16.39 -2.59 -9.35
CA THR A 324 17.76 -2.73 -8.82
C THR A 324 17.83 -2.17 -7.42
N LYS A 325 18.32 -2.98 -6.47
CA LYS A 325 18.52 -2.60 -5.06
C LYS A 325 19.59 -1.50 -4.94
N GLY A 326 19.39 -0.58 -4.01
CA GLY A 326 20.37 0.42 -3.63
C GLY A 326 20.04 1.04 -2.27
N LEU A 327 21.00 1.79 -1.75
CA LEU A 327 20.77 2.70 -0.64
C LEU A 327 20.31 4.04 -1.21
N ILE A 328 19.26 4.61 -0.63
CA ILE A 328 18.78 5.95 -0.96
C ILE A 328 18.76 6.84 0.28
N LYS A 329 18.98 8.13 0.13
CA LYS A 329 18.99 9.11 1.22
C LYS A 329 18.34 10.43 0.82
N LEU A 330 18.01 11.25 1.81
CA LEU A 330 17.51 12.61 1.56
C LEU A 330 18.54 13.39 0.74
N GLY A 331 18.04 14.17 -0.24
CA GLY A 331 18.86 14.93 -1.17
C GLY A 331 19.42 14.12 -2.35
N ASP A 332 19.25 12.80 -2.40
CA ASP A 332 19.69 12.04 -3.57
C ASP A 332 18.96 12.50 -4.83
N PRO A 333 19.68 12.65 -5.96
CA PRO A 333 19.06 13.03 -7.22
C PRO A 333 18.10 11.94 -7.71
N VAL A 334 16.99 12.39 -8.28
CA VAL A 334 15.98 11.54 -8.92
C VAL A 334 16.08 11.75 -10.43
N PHE A 335 16.30 10.66 -11.15
CA PHE A 335 16.37 10.63 -12.60
C PHE A 335 15.23 9.81 -13.18
N VAL A 336 14.79 10.19 -14.38
CA VAL A 336 13.82 9.43 -15.17
C VAL A 336 14.42 9.10 -16.52
N GLY A 337 14.00 7.98 -17.09
CA GLY A 337 14.40 7.58 -18.43
C GLY A 337 13.21 7.19 -19.27
N SER A 338 13.27 7.58 -20.54
CA SER A 338 12.25 7.32 -21.55
C SER A 338 12.65 6.06 -22.31
N SER A 339 12.07 4.91 -21.98
CA SER A 339 12.10 3.72 -22.86
C SER A 339 10.69 3.32 -23.20
#